data_AF-A0A3S0F1A2-F1
#
_entry.id   AF-A0A3S0F1A2-F1
#
_cell.length_a   1.000
_cell.length_b   1.000
_cell.length_c   1.000
_cell.angle_alpha   90.00
_cell.angle_beta   90.00
_cell.angle_gamma   90.00
#
_symmetry.space_group_name_H-M   'P 1'
#
loop_
_entity.id
_entity.type
_entity.pdbx_description
1 polymer ?
#
loop_
_entity_poly.entity_id
_entity_poly.type
_entity_poly.pdbx_seq_one_letter_code
_entity_poly.pdbx_strand_id
1 'polypeptide(L)'
;MNIEHFDDLLAMARRQREPQHLLMVFTTAECDADATPEQRAAHAAGKGGVLRPLMCVDKDPADLANFEALAAEARQAGPTWQLMFTAALAGRTTASEVKRMLELLVKRVESGEFGGLLPFNPAGEAVLIG
;
A
#
# COMPACT_ATOMS: atom_id res chain seq x y z
N MET A 1 -3.39 20.18 -1.25
CA MET A 1 -2.04 19.60 -1.48
C MET A 1 -2.29 18.21 -2.04
N ASN A 2 -1.84 17.92 -3.25
CA ASN A 2 -1.98 16.60 -3.85
C ASN A 2 -0.83 15.72 -3.32
N ILE A 3 -1.09 14.45 -3.03
CA ILE A 3 -0.04 13.50 -2.65
C ILE A 3 0.42 12.84 -3.94
N GLU A 4 1.62 13.19 -4.39
CA GLU A 4 2.19 12.66 -5.64
C GLU A 4 3.25 11.60 -5.35
N HIS A 5 3.89 11.69 -4.19
CA HIS A 5 4.86 10.72 -3.72
C HIS A 5 4.57 10.27 -2.27
N PHE A 6 5.03 9.08 -1.90
CA PHE A 6 4.91 8.58 -0.53
C PHE A 6 5.56 9.53 0.48
N ASP A 7 6.67 10.18 0.12
CA ASP A 7 7.34 11.15 0.99
C ASP A 7 6.47 12.38 1.28
N ASP A 8 5.55 12.75 0.37
CA ASP A 8 4.57 13.81 0.64
C ASP A 8 3.59 13.37 1.72
N LEU A 9 3.08 12.13 1.61
CA LEU A 9 2.23 11.53 2.64
C LEU A 9 2.96 11.44 3.99
N LEU A 10 4.22 11.00 3.98
CA LEU A 10 5.06 10.90 5.18
C LEU A 10 5.27 12.27 5.84
N ALA A 11 5.61 13.29 5.04
CA ALA A 11 5.76 14.65 5.52
C ALA A 11 4.45 15.23 6.07
N MET A 12 3.32 14.93 5.43
CA MET A 12 1.99 15.33 5.90
C MET A 12 1.63 14.64 7.22
N ALA A 13 1.86 13.33 7.33
CA ALA A 13 1.58 12.55 8.53
C ALA A 13 2.37 13.07 9.73
N ARG A 14 3.65 13.40 9.55
CA ARG A 14 4.53 13.98 10.57
C ARG A 14 4.11 15.38 11.05
N ARG A 15 3.40 16.13 10.21
CA ARG A 15 2.93 17.50 10.52
C ARG A 15 1.59 17.51 11.27
N GLN A 16 0.92 16.38 11.36
CA GLN A 16 -0.35 16.30 12.10
C GLN A 16 -0.12 16.52 13.59
N ARG A 17 -1.10 17.15 14.24
CA ARG A 17 -1.06 17.36 15.70
C ARG A 17 -1.19 16.06 16.47
N GLU A 18 -1.99 15.14 15.94
CA GLU A 18 -2.18 13.81 16.50
C GLU A 18 -1.17 12.84 15.91
N PRO A 19 -0.60 11.92 16.72
CA PRO A 19 0.23 10.84 16.21
C PRO A 19 -0.49 10.12 15.07
N GLN A 20 0.23 9.82 14.00
CA GLN A 20 -0.30 9.03 12.89
C GLN A 20 0.35 7.67 12.92
N HIS A 21 -0.39 6.63 12.54
CA HIS A 21 0.15 5.29 12.33
C HIS A 21 -0.08 4.90 10.87
N LEU A 22 0.98 4.64 10.13
CA LEU A 22 0.88 4.26 8.72
C LEU A 22 0.69 2.76 8.61
N LEU A 23 -0.38 2.37 7.94
CA LEU A 23 -0.69 1.00 7.59
C LEU A 23 -0.46 0.80 6.10
N MET A 24 0.35 -0.17 5.74
CA MET A 24 0.75 -0.44 4.37
C MET A 24 0.47 -1.90 4.03
N VAL A 25 -0.22 -2.12 2.92
CA VAL A 25 -0.45 -3.45 2.35
C VAL A 25 0.24 -3.52 1.01
N PHE A 26 1.25 -4.37 0.93
CA PHE A 26 1.99 -4.63 -0.28
C PHE A 26 1.28 -5.72 -1.06
N THR A 27 1.18 -5.52 -2.36
CA THR A 27 0.37 -6.34 -3.26
C THR A 27 1.13 -6.63 -4.53
N THR A 28 0.77 -7.72 -5.17
CA THR A 28 1.15 -8.03 -6.54
C THR A 28 -0.11 -8.16 -7.38
N ALA A 29 -0.04 -7.73 -8.63
CA ALA A 29 -1.06 -8.10 -9.59
C ALA A 29 -0.72 -9.50 -10.12
N GLU A 30 -1.71 -10.38 -10.14
CA GLU A 30 -1.60 -11.70 -10.77
C GLU A 30 -2.67 -11.83 -11.85
N CYS A 31 -2.37 -12.61 -12.88
CA CYS A 31 -3.38 -12.99 -13.86
C CYS A 31 -4.08 -14.28 -13.40
N ASP A 32 -5.40 -14.31 -13.43
CA ASP A 32 -6.13 -15.56 -13.18
C ASP A 32 -5.73 -16.65 -14.19
N ALA A 33 -5.70 -17.89 -13.73
CA ALA A 33 -5.36 -19.03 -14.59
C ALA A 33 -6.32 -19.17 -15.78
N ASP A 34 -7.59 -18.79 -15.57
CA ASP A 34 -8.66 -18.83 -16.58
C ASP A 34 -8.79 -17.53 -17.39
N ALA A 35 -7.88 -16.56 -17.20
CA ALA A 35 -7.93 -15.29 -17.91
C ALA A 35 -7.83 -15.48 -19.43
N THR A 36 -8.51 -14.64 -20.21
CA THR A 36 -8.40 -14.68 -21.67
C THR A 36 -7.00 -14.22 -22.12
N PRO A 37 -6.56 -14.56 -23.36
CA PRO A 37 -5.31 -14.04 -23.90
C PRO A 37 -5.20 -12.51 -23.84
N GLU A 38 -6.32 -11.79 -24.05
CA GLU A 38 -6.39 -10.34 -23.96
C GLU A 38 -6.17 -9.85 -22.52
N GLN A 39 -6.77 -10.51 -21.53
CA GLN A 39 -6.57 -10.19 -20.12
C GLN A 39 -5.14 -10.48 -19.65
N ARG A 40 -4.53 -11.57 -20.16
CA ARG A 40 -3.10 -11.85 -19.94
C ARG A 40 -2.20 -10.80 -20.57
N ALA A 41 -2.51 -10.37 -21.80
CA ALA A 41 -1.75 -9.31 -22.48
C ALA A 41 -1.89 -7.96 -21.76
N ALA A 42 -3.10 -7.63 -21.28
CA ALA A 42 -3.33 -6.45 -20.47
C ALA A 42 -2.52 -6.53 -19.17
N HIS A 43 -2.58 -7.66 -18.45
CA HIS A 43 -1.81 -7.88 -17.23
C HIS A 43 -0.30 -7.76 -17.47
N ALA A 44 0.22 -8.35 -18.55
CA ALA A 44 1.62 -8.22 -18.96
C ALA A 44 2.00 -6.77 -19.31
N ALA A 45 1.04 -5.95 -19.74
CA ALA A 45 1.20 -4.51 -19.95
C ALA A 45 0.96 -3.68 -18.67
N GLY A 46 0.86 -4.32 -17.49
CA GLY A 46 0.59 -3.67 -16.20
C GLY A 46 -0.84 -3.18 -16.03
N LYS A 47 -1.78 -3.64 -16.87
CA LYS A 47 -3.20 -3.23 -16.87
C LYS A 47 -4.09 -4.41 -16.49
N GLY A 48 -4.77 -4.32 -15.35
CA GLY A 48 -5.66 -5.37 -14.87
C GLY A 48 -4.93 -6.57 -14.22
N GLY A 49 -5.71 -7.58 -13.86
CA GLY A 49 -5.29 -8.66 -12.97
C GLY A 49 -5.94 -8.55 -11.59
N VAL A 50 -5.78 -9.59 -10.80
CA VAL A 50 -6.28 -9.66 -9.42
C VAL A 50 -5.17 -9.21 -8.49
N LEU A 51 -5.45 -8.20 -7.67
CA LEU A 51 -4.51 -7.75 -6.65
C LEU A 51 -4.51 -8.74 -5.48
N ARG A 52 -3.34 -9.32 -5.23
CA ARG A 52 -3.09 -10.26 -4.13
C ARG A 52 -2.24 -9.57 -3.06
N PRO A 53 -2.72 -9.46 -1.82
CA PRO A 53 -1.90 -9.02 -0.70
C PRO A 53 -0.76 -10.01 -0.46
N LEU A 54 0.44 -9.49 -0.33
CA LEU A 54 1.66 -10.25 -0.07
C LEU A 54 2.13 -10.12 1.37
N MET A 55 2.08 -8.89 1.88
CA MET A 55 2.48 -8.58 3.25
C MET A 55 1.81 -7.29 3.72
N CYS A 56 1.70 -7.15 5.02
CA CYS A 56 1.19 -5.97 5.68
C CYS A 56 2.23 -5.46 6.68
N VAL A 57 2.43 -4.14 6.70
CA VAL A 57 3.43 -3.48 7.53
C VAL A 57 2.79 -2.27 8.17
N ASP A 58 3.03 -2.11 9.45
CA ASP A 58 2.71 -0.88 10.17
C ASP A 58 3.98 -0.17 10.63
N LYS A 59 3.98 1.16 10.53
CA LYS A 59 5.11 2.01 10.92
C LYS A 59 4.62 3.33 11.48
N ASP A 60 5.35 3.83 12.48
CA ASP A 60 5.24 5.23 12.88
C ASP A 60 5.94 6.11 11.83
N PRO A 61 5.28 7.17 11.30
CA PRO A 61 5.93 8.16 10.45
C PRO A 61 7.22 8.73 11.04
N ALA A 62 7.36 8.83 12.36
CA ALA A 62 8.56 9.32 13.01
C ALA A 62 9.76 8.37 12.79
N ASP A 63 9.52 7.06 12.72
CA ASP A 63 10.55 6.03 12.57
C ASP A 63 11.00 5.80 11.13
N LEU A 64 10.20 6.25 10.15
CA LEU A 64 10.45 6.06 8.73
C LEU A 64 11.29 7.17 8.12
N ALA A 65 12.56 6.95 7.76
CA ALA A 65 13.38 8.01 7.16
C ALA A 65 12.76 8.62 5.87
N ASN A 66 12.46 7.76 4.90
CA ASN A 66 11.88 8.07 3.59
C ASN A 66 11.29 6.80 2.94
N PHE A 67 10.67 6.95 1.77
CA PHE A 67 10.16 5.82 1.00
C PHE A 67 11.26 4.83 0.57
N GLU A 68 12.45 5.30 0.21
CA GLU A 68 13.54 4.43 -0.25
C GLU A 68 13.95 3.41 0.81
N ALA A 69 14.08 3.85 2.07
CA ALA A 69 14.37 2.99 3.21
C ALA A 69 13.26 1.95 3.42
N LEU A 70 12.00 2.38 3.39
CA LEU A 70 10.84 1.48 3.48
C LEU A 70 10.85 0.44 2.35
N ALA A 71 11.08 0.86 1.11
CA ALA A 71 11.08 -0.02 -0.04
C ALA A 71 12.26 -1.01 -0.01
N ALA A 72 13.42 -0.59 0.50
CA ALA A 72 14.57 -1.47 0.71
C ALA A 72 14.26 -2.53 1.78
N GLU A 73 13.70 -2.13 2.93
CA GLU A 73 13.23 -3.06 3.97
C GLU A 73 12.21 -4.05 3.42
N ALA A 74 11.20 -3.56 2.70
CA ALA A 74 10.15 -4.37 2.09
C ALA A 74 10.72 -5.42 1.11
N ARG A 75 11.70 -5.04 0.28
CA ARG A 75 12.37 -5.95 -0.66
C ARG A 75 13.23 -7.01 0.03
N GLN A 76 13.79 -6.71 1.20
CA GLN A 76 14.60 -7.66 1.97
C GLN A 76 13.75 -8.59 2.83
N ALA A 77 12.66 -8.08 3.40
CA ALA A 77 11.81 -8.80 4.35
C ALA A 77 10.72 -9.64 3.66
N GLY A 78 10.35 -9.30 2.43
CA GLY A 78 9.19 -9.88 1.76
C GLY A 78 9.40 -10.21 0.28
N PRO A 79 8.38 -10.78 -0.36
CA PRO A 79 8.39 -11.07 -1.79
C PRO A 79 8.38 -9.78 -2.63
N THR A 80 8.71 -9.92 -3.92
CA THR A 80 8.64 -8.81 -4.87
C THR A 80 7.18 -8.34 -5.03
N TRP A 81 6.94 -7.07 -4.72
CA TRP A 81 5.63 -6.43 -4.79
C TRP A 81 5.57 -5.40 -5.93
N GLN A 82 4.37 -5.09 -6.39
CA GLN A 82 4.13 -4.17 -7.52
C GLN A 82 3.34 -2.94 -7.12
N LEU A 83 2.48 -3.04 -6.11
CA LEU A 83 1.65 -1.95 -5.61
C LEU A 83 1.59 -1.97 -4.09
N MET A 84 1.63 -0.81 -3.46
CA MET A 84 1.50 -0.64 -2.02
C MET A 84 0.31 0.27 -1.71
N PHE A 85 -0.68 -0.25 -0.98
CA PHE A 85 -1.80 0.54 -0.50
C PHE A 85 -1.52 1.06 0.90
N THR A 86 -1.65 2.37 1.09
CA THR A 86 -1.37 3.02 2.37
C THR A 86 -2.62 3.67 2.95
N ALA A 87 -2.81 3.54 4.26
CA ALA A 87 -3.74 4.35 5.04
C ALA A 87 -3.03 4.92 6.26
N ALA A 88 -3.53 6.05 6.76
CA ALA A 88 -3.08 6.65 8.01
C ALA A 88 -4.18 6.52 9.06
N LEU A 89 -3.84 6.01 10.25
CA LEU A 89 -4.69 6.04 11.43
C LEU A 89 -4.27 7.22 12.30
N ALA A 90 -5.19 8.14 12.56
CA ALA A 90 -4.95 9.26 13.45
C ALA A 90 -5.19 8.88 14.92
N GLY A 91 -4.37 9.44 15.81
CA GLY A 91 -4.46 9.27 17.25
C GLY A 91 -3.67 8.09 17.79
N ARG A 92 -3.68 7.96 19.12
CA ARG A 92 -3.05 6.82 19.79
C ARG A 92 -3.88 5.58 19.54
N THR A 93 -3.32 4.63 18.80
CA THR A 93 -3.94 3.34 18.52
C THR A 93 -3.22 2.24 19.29
N THR A 94 -4.00 1.27 19.77
CA THR A 94 -3.47 0.07 20.40
C THR A 94 -2.98 -0.92 19.33
N ALA A 95 -2.05 -1.80 19.67
CA ALA A 95 -1.58 -2.85 18.76
C ALA A 95 -2.72 -3.72 18.22
N SER A 96 -3.75 -3.97 19.02
CA SER A 96 -4.96 -4.71 18.63
C SER A 96 -5.78 -3.97 17.57
N GLU A 97 -5.91 -2.65 17.68
CA GLU A 97 -6.60 -1.82 16.70
C GLU A 97 -5.83 -1.75 15.38
N VAL A 98 -4.51 -1.55 15.46
CA VAL A 98 -3.61 -1.58 14.30
C VAL A 98 -3.75 -2.89 13.55
N LYS A 99 -3.68 -4.03 14.26
CA LYS A 99 -3.84 -5.35 13.66
C LYS A 99 -5.21 -5.52 12.99
N ARG A 100 -6.29 -5.14 13.67
CA ARG A 100 -7.66 -5.21 13.12
C ARG A 100 -7.80 -4.38 11.86
N MET A 101 -7.21 -3.18 11.84
CA MET A 101 -7.26 -2.29 10.69
C MET A 101 -6.41 -2.83 9.54
N LEU A 102 -5.23 -3.39 9.79
CA LEU A 102 -4.45 -4.09 8.77
C LEU A 102 -5.23 -5.24 8.13
N GLU A 103 -5.85 -6.10 8.94
CA GLU A 103 -6.71 -7.20 8.45
C GLU A 103 -7.88 -6.68 7.60
N LEU A 104 -8.47 -5.54 7.98
CA LEU A 104 -9.51 -4.90 7.20
C LEU A 104 -8.96 -4.36 5.86
N LEU A 105 -7.81 -3.70 5.87
CA LEU A 105 -7.17 -3.19 4.66
C LEU A 105 -6.85 -4.33 3.67
N VAL A 106 -6.32 -5.44 4.18
CA VAL A 106 -6.05 -6.65 3.37
C VAL A 106 -7.33 -7.13 2.69
N LYS A 107 -8.42 -7.31 3.44
CA LYS A 107 -9.72 -7.74 2.88
C LYS A 107 -10.26 -6.76 1.84
N ARG A 108 -10.10 -5.46 2.08
CA ARG A 108 -10.54 -4.41 1.15
C ARG A 108 -9.74 -4.43 -0.14
N VAL A 109 -8.43 -4.68 -0.06
CA VAL A 109 -7.59 -4.85 -1.25
C VAL A 109 -8.03 -6.08 -2.04
N GLU A 110 -8.31 -7.21 -1.36
CA GLU A 110 -8.81 -8.44 -2.00
C GLU A 110 -10.19 -8.25 -2.64
N SER A 111 -11.07 -7.45 -2.03
CA SER A 111 -12.40 -7.16 -2.57
C SER A 111 -12.42 -6.05 -3.64
N GLY A 112 -11.28 -5.41 -3.91
CA GLY A 112 -11.18 -4.30 -4.87
C GLY A 112 -11.67 -2.95 -4.32
N GLU A 113 -11.85 -2.82 -3.01
CA GLU A 113 -12.39 -1.63 -2.35
C GLU A 113 -11.30 -0.65 -1.89
N PHE A 114 -10.74 0.10 -2.83
CA PHE A 114 -9.60 0.99 -2.57
C PHE A 114 -9.97 2.39 -2.02
N GLY A 115 -11.26 2.66 -1.77
CA GLY A 115 -11.72 4.00 -1.35
C GLY A 115 -11.01 4.54 -0.10
N GLY A 116 -10.34 5.69 -0.21
CA GLY A 116 -9.60 6.29 0.91
C GLY A 116 -8.27 5.60 1.23
N LEU A 117 -7.82 4.65 0.40
CA LEU A 117 -6.44 4.16 0.38
C LEU A 117 -5.65 4.96 -0.66
N LEU A 118 -4.36 5.15 -0.39
CA LEU A 118 -3.43 5.76 -1.33
C LEU A 118 -2.51 4.67 -1.89
N PRO A 119 -2.68 4.28 -3.17
CA PRO A 119 -1.79 3.32 -3.79
C PRO A 119 -0.53 3.98 -4.34
N PHE A 120 0.61 3.35 -4.10
CA PHE A 120 1.92 3.77 -4.58
C PHE A 120 2.61 2.64 -5.35
N ASN A 121 3.36 2.99 -6.39
CA ASN A 121 4.20 2.05 -7.13
C ASN A 121 5.55 1.82 -6.40
N PRO A 122 6.43 0.91 -6.88
CA PRO A 122 7.72 0.64 -6.26
C PRO A 122 8.76 1.77 -6.38
N ALA A 123 8.42 2.82 -7.14
CA ALA A 123 9.17 4.08 -7.20
C ALA A 123 8.64 5.12 -6.19
N GLY A 124 7.54 4.85 -5.50
CA GLY A 124 6.94 5.72 -4.48
C GLY A 124 5.94 6.71 -5.04
N GLU A 125 5.65 6.66 -6.33
CA GLU A 125 4.71 7.56 -7.00
C GLU A 125 3.28 7.10 -6.74
N ALA A 126 2.40 8.05 -6.43
CA ALA A 126 0.98 7.82 -6.29
C ALA A 126 0.40 7.41 -7.64
N VAL A 127 -0.35 6.30 -7.65
CA VAL A 127 -1.03 5.82 -8.84
C VAL A 127 -2.54 5.96 -8.69
N LEU A 128 -3.26 6.01 -9.80
CA LEU A 128 -4.71 5.93 -9.81
C LEU A 128 -5.11 4.50 -10.13
N ILE A 129 -5.84 3.86 -9.21
CA ILE A 129 -6.50 2.58 -9.43
C ILE A 129 -7.97 2.90 -9.73
N GLY A 130 -8.42 2.60 -10.95
CA GLY A 130 -9.76 2.90 -11.44
C GLY A 130 -10.21 1.90 -12.50
#